data_AF-Q2TYD4-F1
#
_entry.id   AF-Q2TYD4-F1
#
_cell.length_a   1.000
_cell.length_b   1.000
_cell.length_c   1.000
_cell.angle_alpha   90.00
_cell.angle_beta   90.00
_cell.angle_gamma   90.00
#
_symmetry.space_group_name_H-M   'P 1'
#
loop_
_entity.id
_entity.type
_entity.pdbx_description
1 polymer ?
#
loop_
_entity_poly.entity_id
_entity_poly.type
_entity_poly.pdbx_seq_one_letter_code
_entity_poly.pdbx_strand_id
1 'polypeptide(L)'
;MRLLLIAPLFSAVSYGAQATNSSISICPPATKPANASDAIPATFPGYAFEESSFVYYAGNKTNPNRISQNLIRAVSQKTKTRPVIRVGGTSLDRATYDPNLSDPIYNPDPNSGIPTHLKIGPSFFDLFANFPEAKYVIDIPMYHDNLSNSILFAASANKRIGASNIYAWEIGNEPDNYGNTGADWNEKQFSEKWGNWSKAISKALNASLDSQTYQAVALSSQTGVTGTPGGDADSWKMYVLSLMVFQGDTYQKKIQRGDF
;
A
#
# COMPACT_ATOMS: atom_id res chain seq x y z
N MET A 1 78.55 27.41 2.34
CA MET A 1 78.21 26.70 3.60
C MET A 1 76.69 26.71 3.73
N ARG A 2 76.00 25.62 3.37
CA ARG A 2 74.54 25.47 3.48
C ARG A 2 74.27 24.34 4.47
N LEU A 3 73.62 24.68 5.59
CA LEU A 3 73.25 23.77 6.67
C LEU A 3 72.21 22.76 6.19
N LEU A 4 72.45 21.47 6.45
CA LEU A 4 71.47 20.40 6.38
C LEU A 4 70.69 20.37 7.70
N LEU A 5 69.38 20.62 7.66
CA LEU A 5 68.46 20.36 8.75
C LEU A 5 67.98 18.90 8.65
N ILE A 6 68.34 18.09 9.64
CA ILE A 6 67.81 16.74 9.84
C ILE A 6 66.62 16.87 10.79
N ALA A 7 65.41 16.59 10.30
CA ALA A 7 64.21 16.47 11.14
C ALA A 7 64.06 15.00 11.59
N PRO A 8 63.86 14.71 12.89
CA PRO A 8 63.58 13.34 13.34
C PRO A 8 62.10 13.00 13.10
N LEU A 9 61.85 11.87 12.43
CA LEU A 9 60.52 11.24 12.41
C LEU A 9 60.24 10.69 13.82
N PHE A 10 59.22 11.23 14.49
CA PHE A 10 58.62 10.56 15.63
C PHE A 10 57.64 9.50 15.13
N SER A 11 57.99 8.23 15.29
CA SER A 11 57.08 7.09 15.08
C SER A 11 56.10 7.03 16.25
N ALA A 12 54.84 7.43 16.04
CA ALA A 12 53.78 7.17 17.00
C ALA A 12 53.46 5.67 17.01
N VAL A 13 53.83 4.97 18.09
CA VAL A 13 53.39 3.59 18.33
C VAL A 13 51.98 3.64 18.90
N SER A 14 50.99 3.40 18.04
CA SER A 14 49.60 3.24 18.47
C SER A 14 49.43 1.86 19.11
N TYR A 15 49.25 1.82 20.44
CA TYR A 15 48.74 0.63 21.14
C TYR A 15 47.26 0.48 20.80
N GLY A 16 46.95 -0.28 19.74
CA GLY A 16 45.59 -0.72 19.47
C GLY A 16 45.15 -1.71 20.55
N ALA A 17 44.23 -1.32 21.42
CA ALA A 17 43.56 -2.24 22.33
C ALA A 17 42.84 -3.30 21.48
N GLN A 18 43.23 -4.58 21.62
CA GLN A 18 42.51 -5.68 21.02
C GLN A 18 41.16 -5.82 21.73
N ALA A 19 40.09 -5.37 21.09
CA ALA A 19 38.75 -5.74 21.50
C ALA A 19 38.62 -7.27 21.35
N THR A 20 38.27 -7.96 22.44
CA THR A 20 37.96 -9.39 22.39
C THR A 20 36.68 -9.57 21.57
N ASN A 21 36.80 -10.11 20.36
CA ASN A 21 35.67 -10.52 19.54
C ASN A 21 35.00 -11.74 20.19
N SER A 22 34.13 -11.52 21.17
CA SER A 22 33.24 -12.56 21.68
C SER A 22 32.16 -12.81 20.65
N SER A 23 32.22 -13.95 19.95
CA SER A 23 31.14 -14.38 19.07
C SER A 23 30.01 -14.97 19.91
N ILE A 24 28.79 -14.48 19.69
CA ILE A 24 27.58 -15.13 20.20
C ILE A 24 27.20 -16.21 19.20
N SER A 25 27.19 -17.46 19.64
CA SER A 25 26.65 -18.56 18.84
C SER A 25 25.14 -18.62 19.01
N ILE A 26 24.41 -18.33 17.93
CA ILE A 26 22.97 -18.51 17.87
C ILE A 26 22.72 -19.84 17.15
N CYS A 27 22.24 -20.85 17.88
CA CYS A 27 21.83 -22.13 17.31
C CYS A 27 20.30 -22.22 17.29
N PRO A 28 19.64 -21.92 16.16
CA PRO A 28 18.22 -22.21 16.03
C PRO A 28 17.97 -23.72 16.18
N PRO A 29 16.81 -24.14 16.73
CA PRO A 29 16.45 -25.55 16.81
C PRO A 29 16.53 -26.22 15.43
N ALA A 30 17.04 -27.46 15.38
CA ALA A 30 17.15 -28.21 14.12
C ALA A 30 15.80 -28.54 13.49
N THR A 31 14.72 -28.47 14.27
CA THR A 31 13.35 -28.71 13.82
C THR A 31 12.44 -27.58 14.29
N LYS A 32 11.41 -27.28 13.48
CA LYS A 32 10.36 -26.32 13.85
C LYS A 32 9.70 -26.77 15.16
N PRO A 33 9.70 -25.96 16.23
CA PRO A 33 8.96 -26.28 17.46
C PRO A 33 7.47 -26.48 17.18
N ALA A 34 6.81 -27.37 17.93
CA ALA A 34 5.39 -27.67 17.73
C ALA A 34 4.47 -26.45 17.94
N ASN A 35 4.92 -25.46 18.73
CA ASN A 35 4.22 -24.21 19.01
C ASN A 35 4.74 -23.03 18.19
N ALA A 36 5.58 -23.25 17.18
CA ALA A 36 6.02 -22.18 16.30
C ALA A 36 4.86 -21.70 15.41
N SER A 37 4.84 -20.40 15.13
CA SER A 37 3.89 -19.78 14.20
C SER A 37 3.99 -20.40 12.79
N ASP A 38 3.08 -19.99 11.92
CA ASP A 38 3.23 -20.24 10.49
C ASP A 38 4.46 -19.54 9.91
N ALA A 39 4.90 -20.06 8.76
CA ALA A 39 6.01 -19.48 8.04
C ALA A 39 5.62 -18.08 7.55
N ILE A 40 6.47 -17.10 7.83
CA ILE A 40 6.29 -15.74 7.30
C ILE A 40 6.51 -15.79 5.78
N PRO A 41 5.54 -15.38 4.96
CA PRO A 41 5.70 -15.35 3.52
C PRO A 41 6.89 -14.47 3.12
N ALA A 42 7.65 -14.87 2.09
CA ALA A 42 8.77 -14.08 1.60
C ALA A 42 8.34 -12.68 1.09
N THR A 43 7.05 -12.51 0.78
CA THR A 43 6.44 -11.23 0.35
C THR A 43 6.13 -10.29 1.51
N PHE A 44 6.36 -10.70 2.76
CA PHE A 44 6.06 -9.90 3.94
C PHE A 44 6.72 -8.51 3.93
N PRO A 45 7.97 -8.32 3.48
CA PRO A 45 8.52 -6.97 3.31
C PRO A 45 7.81 -6.24 2.17
N GLY A 46 7.06 -5.19 2.53
CA GLY A 46 6.37 -4.30 1.60
C GLY A 46 6.76 -2.84 1.80
N TYR A 47 6.28 -1.99 0.89
CA TYR A 47 6.46 -0.54 0.95
C TYR A 47 5.11 0.14 0.82
N ALA A 48 4.98 1.34 1.41
CA ALA A 48 3.85 2.22 1.18
C ALA A 48 4.36 3.58 0.73
N PHE A 49 3.70 4.16 -0.28
CA PHE A 49 3.94 5.52 -0.73
C PHE A 49 2.63 6.31 -0.71
N GLU A 50 2.70 7.53 -0.19
CA GLU A 50 1.64 8.52 -0.42
C GLU A 50 1.59 8.86 -1.91
N GLU A 51 0.40 8.75 -2.50
CA GLU A 51 0.14 8.98 -3.92
C GLU A 51 0.72 10.30 -4.43
N SER A 52 0.50 11.39 -3.67
CA SER A 52 0.92 12.74 -4.05
C SER A 52 2.43 12.89 -4.18
N SER A 53 3.18 12.03 -3.50
CA SER A 53 4.64 12.01 -3.50
C SER A 53 5.24 10.92 -4.40
N PHE A 54 4.42 9.99 -4.88
CA PHE A 54 4.87 8.81 -5.64
C PHE A 54 5.65 9.20 -6.90
N VAL A 55 5.30 10.31 -7.54
CA VAL A 55 6.01 10.88 -8.71
C VAL A 55 7.50 11.11 -8.45
N TYR A 56 7.89 11.49 -7.23
CA TYR A 56 9.29 11.75 -6.88
C TYR A 56 10.07 10.46 -6.59
N TYR A 57 9.39 9.47 -6.01
CA TYR A 57 9.99 8.17 -5.71
C TYR A 57 10.09 7.27 -6.94
N ALA A 58 9.16 7.37 -7.89
CA ALA A 58 9.20 6.62 -9.14
C ALA A 58 10.11 7.30 -10.18
N GLY A 59 10.12 8.64 -10.24
CA GLY A 59 10.65 9.38 -11.38
C GLY A 59 9.78 9.16 -12.63
N ASN A 60 10.27 9.56 -13.81
CA ASN A 60 9.55 9.35 -15.07
C ASN A 60 10.19 8.24 -15.92
N LYS A 61 9.56 7.88 -17.05
CA LYS A 61 10.03 6.79 -17.91
C LYS A 61 11.46 6.99 -18.44
N THR A 62 11.87 8.23 -18.72
CA THR A 62 13.21 8.53 -19.25
C THR A 62 14.24 8.70 -18.13
N ASN A 63 13.80 9.17 -16.96
CA ASN A 63 14.62 9.43 -15.79
C ASN A 63 13.98 8.79 -14.56
N PRO A 64 14.03 7.45 -14.44
CA PRO A 64 13.52 6.77 -13.26
C PRO A 64 14.40 7.09 -12.05
N ASN A 65 13.82 7.10 -10.85
CA ASN A 65 14.58 7.28 -9.63
C ASN A 65 15.34 5.99 -9.30
N ARG A 66 16.64 6.00 -9.59
CA ARG A 66 17.53 4.84 -9.42
C ARG A 66 17.70 4.41 -7.98
N ILE A 67 17.59 5.32 -7.01
CA ILE A 67 17.73 4.99 -5.59
C ILE A 67 16.55 4.09 -5.16
N SER A 68 15.33 4.53 -5.44
CA SER A 68 14.12 3.76 -5.15
C SER A 68 14.12 2.42 -5.89
N GLN A 69 14.47 2.41 -7.18
CA GLN A 69 14.57 1.15 -7.94
C GLN A 69 15.54 0.15 -7.33
N ASN A 70 16.73 0.62 -6.92
CA ASN A 70 17.74 -0.24 -6.32
C ASN A 70 17.28 -0.82 -4.98
N LEU A 71 16.54 -0.04 -4.17
CA LEU A 71 15.96 -0.50 -2.91
C LEU A 71 14.94 -1.64 -3.13
N ILE A 72 13.96 -1.41 -4.03
CA ILE A 72 12.95 -2.43 -4.36
C ILE A 72 13.62 -3.69 -4.91
N ARG A 73 14.58 -3.53 -5.83
CA ARG A 73 15.34 -4.64 -6.42
C ARG A 73 16.12 -5.42 -5.36
N ALA A 74 16.78 -4.74 -4.42
CA ALA A 74 17.55 -5.39 -3.37
C ALA A 74 16.67 -6.29 -2.50
N VAL A 75 15.47 -5.81 -2.11
CA VAL A 75 14.51 -6.64 -1.35
C VAL A 75 14.03 -7.82 -2.17
N SER A 76 13.69 -7.62 -3.45
CA SER A 76 13.31 -8.72 -4.34
C SER A 76 14.42 -9.78 -4.46
N GLN A 77 15.67 -9.35 -4.63
CA GLN A 77 16.83 -10.25 -4.74
C GLN A 77 17.13 -11.03 -3.45
N LYS A 78 16.85 -10.44 -2.27
CA LYS A 78 17.05 -11.09 -0.98
C LYS A 78 15.93 -12.07 -0.64
N THR A 79 14.69 -11.67 -0.89
CA THR A 79 13.50 -12.48 -0.59
C THR A 79 13.17 -13.51 -1.67
N LYS A 80 13.77 -13.37 -2.87
CA LYS A 80 13.47 -14.18 -4.07
C LYS A 80 12.00 -14.14 -4.48
N THR A 81 11.32 -13.02 -4.19
CA THR A 81 9.94 -12.76 -4.60
C THR A 81 9.76 -11.30 -5.03
N ARG A 82 8.55 -10.93 -5.46
CA ARG A 82 8.16 -9.56 -5.79
C ARG A 82 7.60 -8.89 -4.54
N PRO A 83 8.24 -7.85 -3.98
CA PRO A 83 7.66 -7.09 -2.88
C PRO A 83 6.36 -6.40 -3.33
N VAL A 84 5.47 -6.19 -2.38
CA VAL A 84 4.22 -5.44 -2.60
C VAL A 84 4.46 -3.97 -2.25
N ILE A 85 4.05 -3.08 -3.15
CA ILE A 85 4.05 -1.63 -2.94
C ILE A 85 2.59 -1.16 -2.88
N ARG A 86 2.18 -0.60 -1.74
CA ARG A 86 0.89 0.09 -1.59
C ARG A 86 1.05 1.54 -2.00
N VAL A 87 0.23 2.02 -2.94
CA VAL A 87 0.21 3.43 -3.35
C VAL A 87 -1.17 3.98 -3.06
N GLY A 88 -1.21 5.00 -2.21
CA GLY A 88 -2.43 5.32 -1.49
C GLY A 88 -2.33 6.52 -0.59
N GLY A 89 -3.06 6.46 0.52
CA GLY A 89 -3.00 7.45 1.58
C GLY A 89 -4.06 8.53 1.48
N THR A 90 -4.06 9.44 2.46
CA THR A 90 -5.07 10.51 2.55
C THR A 90 -5.03 11.43 1.33
N SER A 91 -3.86 11.60 0.69
CA SER A 91 -3.78 12.43 -0.52
C SER A 91 -4.55 11.82 -1.70
N LEU A 92 -4.42 10.50 -1.90
CA LEU A 92 -5.14 9.79 -2.96
C LEU A 92 -6.64 9.90 -2.74
N ASP A 93 -7.07 9.67 -1.51
CA ASP A 93 -8.50 9.61 -1.20
C ASP A 93 -9.21 10.93 -1.46
N ARG A 94 -8.50 12.04 -1.22
CA ARG A 94 -8.95 13.41 -1.48
C ARG A 94 -8.71 13.87 -2.92
N ALA A 95 -8.12 13.03 -3.77
CA ALA A 95 -7.87 13.34 -5.16
C ALA A 95 -9.11 13.14 -6.04
N THR A 96 -9.09 13.70 -7.25
CA THR A 96 -10.05 13.41 -8.31
C THR A 96 -9.30 12.96 -9.55
N TYR A 97 -9.74 11.86 -10.16
CA TYR A 97 -9.19 11.43 -11.44
C TYR A 97 -9.66 12.34 -12.58
N ASP A 98 -8.73 12.85 -13.38
CA ASP A 98 -9.01 13.69 -14.54
C ASP A 98 -8.44 13.02 -15.81
N PRO A 99 -9.28 12.40 -16.66
CA PRO A 99 -8.81 11.66 -17.84
C PRO A 99 -8.16 12.57 -18.89
N ASN A 100 -8.36 13.89 -18.80
CA ASN A 100 -7.83 14.87 -19.74
C ASN A 100 -6.57 15.58 -19.21
N LEU A 101 -6.16 15.31 -17.97
CA LEU A 101 -4.95 15.89 -17.42
C LEU A 101 -3.71 15.26 -18.07
N SER A 102 -2.86 16.09 -18.68
CA SER A 102 -1.63 15.63 -19.34
C SER A 102 -0.58 15.16 -18.34
N ASP A 103 -0.44 15.90 -17.25
CA ASP A 103 0.53 15.64 -16.20
C ASP A 103 0.08 14.49 -15.30
N PRO A 104 1.01 13.74 -14.69
CA PRO A 104 0.63 12.63 -13.82
C PRO A 104 -0.17 13.13 -12.61
N ILE A 105 0.22 14.27 -12.04
CA ILE A 105 -0.46 14.90 -10.91
C ILE A 105 -0.54 16.39 -11.17
N TYR A 106 -1.70 16.96 -10.84
CA TYR A 106 -1.85 18.39 -10.59
C TYR A 106 -2.07 18.60 -9.10
N ASN A 107 -1.11 19.27 -8.46
CA ASN A 107 -1.20 19.64 -7.05
C ASN A 107 -1.18 21.17 -6.93
N PRO A 108 -2.32 21.81 -6.61
CA PRO A 108 -2.40 23.26 -6.50
C PRO A 108 -1.67 23.81 -5.26
N ASP A 109 -1.39 22.96 -4.27
CA ASP A 109 -0.74 23.36 -3.02
C ASP A 109 0.27 22.32 -2.53
N PRO A 110 1.47 22.27 -3.14
CA PRO A 110 2.50 21.29 -2.80
C PRO A 110 3.17 21.53 -1.44
N ASN A 111 2.92 22.66 -0.77
CA ASN A 111 3.63 23.05 0.44
C ASN A 111 2.77 23.01 1.72
N SER A 112 1.45 22.93 1.62
CA SER A 112 0.54 23.01 2.78
C SER A 112 0.20 21.66 3.44
N GLY A 113 1.08 20.68 3.37
CA GLY A 113 0.85 19.35 3.96
C GLY A 113 0.06 18.43 3.02
N ILE A 114 -1.00 17.78 3.51
CA ILE A 114 -1.83 16.88 2.70
C ILE A 114 -2.58 17.70 1.64
N PRO A 115 -2.34 17.50 0.34
CA PRO A 115 -2.94 18.31 -0.71
C PRO A 115 -4.47 18.27 -0.68
N THR A 116 -5.10 19.41 -0.97
CA THR A 116 -6.53 19.48 -1.27
C THR A 116 -6.72 19.75 -2.76
N HIS A 117 -7.79 19.22 -3.36
CA HIS A 117 -8.08 19.40 -4.79
C HIS A 117 -7.00 18.83 -5.74
N LEU A 118 -6.25 17.83 -5.28
CA LEU A 118 -5.29 17.12 -6.11
C LEU A 118 -6.03 16.43 -7.26
N LYS A 119 -5.45 16.46 -8.46
CA LYS A 119 -5.93 15.67 -9.59
C LYS A 119 -4.89 14.68 -10.05
N ILE A 120 -5.36 13.49 -10.42
CA ILE A 120 -4.53 12.40 -10.96
C ILE A 120 -4.85 12.26 -12.45
N GLY A 121 -3.82 12.32 -13.27
CA GLY A 121 -3.91 12.14 -14.72
C GLY A 121 -3.61 10.69 -15.13
N PRO A 122 -3.93 10.29 -16.37
CA PRO A 122 -3.66 8.94 -16.85
C PRO A 122 -2.16 8.56 -16.80
N SER A 123 -1.25 9.52 -17.00
CA SER A 123 0.19 9.28 -17.03
C SER A 123 0.79 8.94 -15.65
N PHE A 124 0.05 9.17 -14.55
CA PHE A 124 0.45 8.71 -13.21
C PHE A 124 0.64 7.20 -13.14
N PHE A 125 -0.24 6.44 -13.80
CA PHE A 125 -0.19 4.98 -13.77
C PHE A 125 1.00 4.41 -14.57
N ASP A 126 1.58 5.19 -15.48
CA ASP A 126 2.75 4.77 -16.26
C ASP A 126 4.02 4.74 -15.37
N LEU A 127 4.02 5.46 -14.24
CA LEU A 127 5.14 5.52 -13.29
C LEU A 127 5.41 4.18 -12.60
N PHE A 128 4.38 3.33 -12.49
CA PHE A 128 4.46 1.99 -11.91
C PHE A 128 5.37 1.06 -12.73
N ALA A 129 5.58 1.34 -14.02
CA ALA A 129 6.53 0.58 -14.84
C ALA A 129 7.99 0.76 -14.36
N ASN A 130 8.27 1.77 -13.55
CA ASN A 130 9.61 1.99 -13.00
C ASN A 130 9.98 1.01 -11.88
N PHE A 131 9.07 0.19 -11.35
CA PHE A 131 9.42 -0.89 -10.41
C PHE A 131 8.97 -2.26 -10.95
N PRO A 132 9.64 -2.81 -11.98
CA PRO A 132 9.21 -4.05 -12.62
C PRO A 132 9.26 -5.28 -11.69
N GLU A 133 10.06 -5.22 -10.63
CA GLU A 133 10.16 -6.27 -9.62
C GLU A 133 9.03 -6.22 -8.56
N ALA A 134 8.13 -5.23 -8.56
CA ALA A 134 7.08 -5.08 -7.55
C ALA A 134 5.69 -5.52 -8.02
N LYS A 135 4.82 -5.91 -7.09
CA LYS A 135 3.36 -5.94 -7.28
C LYS A 135 2.73 -4.77 -6.52
N TYR A 136 1.50 -4.43 -6.84
CA TYR A 136 0.89 -3.22 -6.29
C TYR A 136 -0.42 -3.44 -5.57
N VAL A 137 -0.57 -2.83 -4.41
CA VAL A 137 -1.90 -2.47 -3.92
C VAL A 137 -2.18 -1.02 -4.30
N ILE A 138 -3.33 -0.79 -4.92
CA ILE A 138 -3.74 0.53 -5.37
C ILE A 138 -4.98 0.94 -4.60
N ASP A 139 -4.87 2.04 -3.85
CA ASP A 139 -6.05 2.66 -3.25
C ASP A 139 -6.92 3.28 -4.34
N ILE A 140 -8.22 3.25 -4.13
CA ILE A 140 -9.24 3.85 -4.98
C ILE A 140 -9.91 4.95 -4.16
N PRO A 141 -10.00 6.20 -4.68
CA PRO A 141 -10.52 7.33 -3.94
C PRO A 141 -12.01 7.13 -3.64
N MET A 142 -12.40 7.33 -2.38
CA MET A 142 -13.75 7.15 -1.87
C MET A 142 -14.27 8.37 -1.08
N TYR A 143 -13.38 9.18 -0.52
CA TYR A 143 -13.71 10.31 0.35
C TYR A 143 -14.79 11.25 -0.23
N HIS A 144 -14.71 11.58 -1.53
CA HIS A 144 -15.66 12.49 -2.21
C HIS A 144 -17.00 11.87 -2.61
N ASP A 145 -17.24 10.60 -2.25
CA ASP A 145 -18.44 9.83 -2.62
C ASP A 145 -18.78 9.84 -4.13
N ASN A 146 -17.75 9.78 -4.98
CA ASN A 146 -17.89 9.84 -6.42
C ASN A 146 -17.53 8.52 -7.10
N LEU A 147 -18.42 7.52 -6.97
CA LEU A 147 -18.21 6.18 -7.51
C LEU A 147 -17.88 6.17 -9.01
N SER A 148 -18.51 7.03 -9.80
CA SER A 148 -18.24 7.12 -11.24
C SER A 148 -16.79 7.53 -11.52
N ASN A 149 -16.23 8.47 -10.74
CA ASN A 149 -14.82 8.87 -10.86
C ASN A 149 -13.89 7.74 -10.39
N SER A 150 -14.22 7.06 -9.30
CA SER A 150 -13.47 5.92 -8.77
C SER A 150 -13.40 4.76 -9.76
N ILE A 151 -14.49 4.49 -10.50
CA ILE A 151 -14.51 3.50 -11.59
C ILE A 151 -13.58 3.92 -12.73
N LEU A 152 -13.60 5.20 -13.14
CA LEU A 152 -12.70 5.71 -14.17
C LEU A 152 -11.22 5.61 -13.75
N PHE A 153 -10.92 5.97 -12.51
CA PHE A 153 -9.61 5.82 -11.90
C PHE A 153 -9.15 4.36 -11.97
N ALA A 154 -9.94 3.43 -11.43
CA ALA A 154 -9.61 2.02 -11.36
C ALA A 154 -9.44 1.41 -12.77
N ALA A 155 -10.30 1.77 -13.72
CA ALA A 155 -10.20 1.29 -15.10
C ALA A 155 -8.92 1.77 -15.79
N SER A 156 -8.53 3.03 -15.56
CA SER A 156 -7.29 3.60 -16.09
C SER A 156 -6.06 2.95 -15.47
N ALA A 157 -6.06 2.78 -14.15
CA ALA A 157 -5.02 2.07 -13.40
C ALA A 157 -4.85 0.63 -13.91
N ASN A 158 -5.95 -0.14 -13.97
CA ASN A 158 -5.95 -1.53 -14.41
C ASN A 158 -5.39 -1.69 -15.83
N LYS A 159 -5.75 -0.77 -16.73
CA LYS A 159 -5.28 -0.77 -18.12
C LYS A 159 -3.79 -0.45 -18.23
N ARG A 160 -3.31 0.55 -17.48
CA ARG A 160 -1.96 1.12 -17.66
C ARG A 160 -0.89 0.41 -16.82
N ILE A 161 -1.20 0.07 -15.58
CA ILE A 161 -0.33 -0.75 -14.71
C ILE A 161 -0.33 -2.21 -15.21
N GLY A 162 -1.46 -2.64 -15.75
CA GLY A 162 -1.73 -4.00 -16.16
C GLY A 162 -2.25 -4.83 -14.99
N ALA A 163 -3.42 -5.44 -15.16
CA ALA A 163 -4.10 -6.25 -14.13
C ALA A 163 -3.18 -7.28 -13.45
N SER A 164 -2.26 -7.89 -14.20
CA SER A 164 -1.33 -8.88 -13.65
C SER A 164 -0.33 -8.29 -12.66
N ASN A 165 -0.10 -6.98 -12.64
CA ASN A 165 0.79 -6.30 -11.70
C ASN A 165 0.06 -5.77 -10.46
N ILE A 166 -1.26 -5.78 -10.47
CA ILE A 166 -2.09 -5.38 -9.33
C ILE A 166 -2.28 -6.62 -8.45
N TYR A 167 -1.78 -6.53 -7.22
CA TYR A 167 -1.93 -7.53 -6.18
C TYR A 167 -3.33 -7.49 -5.58
N ALA A 168 -3.81 -6.29 -5.26
CA ALA A 168 -5.14 -6.06 -4.74
C ALA A 168 -5.55 -4.60 -4.95
N TRP A 169 -6.85 -4.32 -4.79
CA TRP A 169 -7.40 -2.98 -4.68
C TRP A 169 -7.72 -2.66 -3.22
N GLU A 170 -7.51 -1.42 -2.80
CA GLU A 170 -8.01 -0.87 -1.55
C GLU A 170 -9.08 0.19 -1.89
N ILE A 171 -10.25 0.17 -1.25
CA ILE A 171 -11.29 1.18 -1.49
C ILE A 171 -11.36 2.08 -0.25
N GLY A 172 -10.91 3.33 -0.40
CA GLY A 172 -10.80 4.30 0.68
C GLY A 172 -9.62 4.04 1.62
N ASN A 173 -8.97 5.12 2.06
CA ASN A 173 -7.90 5.12 3.04
C ASN A 173 -8.41 5.68 4.36
N GLU A 174 -8.30 4.91 5.44
CA GLU A 174 -8.69 5.33 6.80
C GLU A 174 -10.11 5.96 6.82
N PRO A 175 -11.14 5.21 6.38
CA PRO A 175 -12.51 5.72 6.32
C PRO A 175 -13.04 6.14 7.69
N ASP A 176 -12.46 5.62 8.78
CA ASP A 176 -12.71 6.08 10.16
C ASP A 176 -12.32 7.55 10.40
N ASN A 177 -11.39 8.09 9.60
CA ASN A 177 -10.95 9.48 9.64
C ASN A 177 -11.72 10.41 8.68
N TYR A 178 -12.75 9.94 8.00
CA TYR A 178 -13.48 10.79 7.05
C TYR A 178 -14.22 11.97 7.68
N GLY A 179 -14.33 12.04 9.01
CA GLY A 179 -14.64 13.23 9.79
C GLY A 179 -15.85 14.05 9.31
N ASN A 180 -16.95 14.03 10.07
CA ASN A 180 -18.13 14.88 9.83
C ASN A 180 -18.94 14.56 8.55
N THR A 181 -18.90 13.32 8.05
CA THR A 181 -19.87 12.77 7.08
C THR A 181 -21.27 12.54 7.69
N GLY A 182 -21.52 13.08 8.90
CA GLY A 182 -22.73 12.95 9.70
C GLY A 182 -22.48 12.17 10.98
N ALA A 183 -23.41 12.24 11.95
CA ALA A 183 -23.50 11.28 13.06
C ALA A 183 -23.75 9.83 12.56
N ASP A 184 -23.99 9.68 11.26
CA ASP A 184 -24.36 8.49 10.52
C ASP A 184 -23.21 8.01 9.63
N TRP A 185 -21.95 8.01 10.08
CA TRP A 185 -20.87 7.28 9.41
C TRP A 185 -20.24 6.30 10.39
N ASN A 186 -20.55 5.02 10.19
CA ASN A 186 -20.09 3.92 11.03
C ASN A 186 -19.69 2.70 10.19
N GLU A 187 -19.19 1.67 10.86
CA GLU A 187 -18.73 0.42 10.26
C GLU A 187 -19.78 -0.23 9.34
N LYS A 188 -21.07 -0.19 9.71
CA LYS A 188 -22.16 -0.77 8.90
C LYS A 188 -22.34 -0.02 7.59
N GLN A 189 -22.37 1.31 7.64
CA GLN A 189 -22.56 2.13 6.45
C GLN A 189 -21.35 2.09 5.52
N PHE A 190 -20.13 2.10 6.10
CA PHE A 190 -18.92 1.85 5.34
C PHE A 190 -18.98 0.47 4.66
N SER A 191 -19.32 -0.58 5.38
CA SER A 191 -19.41 -1.95 4.84
C SER A 191 -20.44 -2.06 3.70
N GLU A 192 -21.62 -1.44 3.85
CA GLU A 192 -22.65 -1.40 2.81
C GLU A 192 -22.17 -0.64 1.57
N LYS A 193 -21.55 0.53 1.77
CA LYS A 193 -21.02 1.35 0.68
C LYS A 193 -19.87 0.65 -0.04
N TRP A 194 -18.89 0.15 0.70
CA TRP A 194 -17.78 -0.65 0.17
C TRP A 194 -18.29 -1.86 -0.60
N GLY A 195 -19.30 -2.57 -0.10
CA GLY A 195 -19.91 -3.72 -0.77
C GLY A 195 -20.57 -3.35 -2.11
N ASN A 196 -21.18 -2.17 -2.21
CA ASN A 196 -21.72 -1.65 -3.46
C ASN A 196 -20.63 -1.18 -4.42
N TRP A 197 -19.60 -0.50 -3.90
CA TRP A 197 -18.49 0.03 -4.67
C TRP A 197 -17.63 -1.08 -5.28
N SER A 198 -17.23 -2.07 -4.48
CA SER A 198 -16.48 -3.25 -4.94
C SER A 198 -17.24 -3.98 -6.05
N LYS A 199 -18.55 -4.19 -5.93
CA LYS A 199 -19.37 -4.78 -7.00
C LYS A 199 -19.33 -3.99 -8.30
N ALA A 200 -19.50 -2.67 -8.22
CA ALA A 200 -19.50 -1.80 -9.39
C ALA A 200 -18.11 -1.76 -10.05
N ILE A 201 -17.05 -1.67 -9.26
CA ILE A 201 -15.65 -1.66 -9.72
C ILE A 201 -15.29 -3.01 -10.33
N SER A 202 -15.49 -4.14 -9.64
CA SER A 202 -15.25 -5.49 -10.19
C SER A 202 -15.97 -5.69 -11.52
N LYS A 203 -17.24 -5.26 -11.62
CA LYS A 203 -18.00 -5.33 -12.88
C LYS A 203 -17.34 -4.50 -13.98
N ALA A 204 -16.91 -3.27 -13.69
CA ALA A 204 -16.26 -2.40 -14.67
C ALA A 204 -14.88 -2.93 -15.12
N LEU A 205 -14.15 -3.59 -14.21
CA LEU A 205 -12.84 -4.18 -14.49
C LEU A 205 -12.92 -5.60 -15.08
N ASN A 206 -14.11 -6.20 -15.12
CA ASN A 206 -14.30 -7.63 -15.38
C ASN A 206 -13.42 -8.52 -14.47
N ALA A 207 -13.35 -8.15 -13.18
CA ALA A 207 -12.61 -8.87 -12.15
C ALA A 207 -13.56 -9.69 -11.27
N SER A 208 -13.04 -10.73 -10.61
CA SER A 208 -13.78 -11.44 -9.56
C SER A 208 -14.02 -10.52 -8.35
N LEU A 209 -14.87 -10.97 -7.43
CA LEU A 209 -15.14 -10.27 -6.18
C LEU A 209 -14.86 -11.23 -5.04
N ASP A 210 -13.57 -11.40 -4.75
CA ASP A 210 -13.03 -12.33 -3.77
C ASP A 210 -11.90 -11.66 -2.96
N SER A 211 -11.39 -12.38 -1.96
CA SER A 211 -10.31 -11.93 -1.08
C SER A 211 -8.95 -11.78 -1.77
N GLN A 212 -8.81 -12.21 -3.02
CA GLN A 212 -7.60 -11.97 -3.82
C GLN A 212 -7.68 -10.67 -4.61
N THR A 213 -8.90 -10.13 -4.81
CA THR A 213 -9.12 -8.92 -5.58
C THR A 213 -8.97 -7.66 -4.74
N TYR A 214 -9.41 -7.71 -3.49
CA TYR A 214 -9.42 -6.56 -2.58
C TYR A 214 -8.66 -6.87 -1.30
N GLN A 215 -7.90 -5.89 -0.80
CA GLN A 215 -7.31 -6.00 0.52
C GLN A 215 -8.26 -5.51 1.61
N ALA A 216 -7.94 -5.88 2.86
CA ALA A 216 -8.64 -5.39 4.03
C ALA A 216 -8.58 -3.86 4.13
N VAL A 217 -9.59 -3.27 4.77
CA VAL A 217 -9.66 -1.83 4.98
C VAL A 217 -8.45 -1.33 5.77
N ALA A 218 -7.83 -0.24 5.30
CA ALA A 218 -6.82 0.48 6.05
C ALA A 218 -7.53 1.43 7.03
N LEU A 219 -7.37 1.21 8.34
CA LEU A 219 -7.95 2.06 9.39
C LEU A 219 -6.86 2.90 10.02
N SER A 220 -7.23 4.07 10.52
CA SER A 220 -6.27 4.91 11.22
C SER A 220 -5.91 4.36 12.59
N SER A 221 -4.71 4.74 13.04
CA SER A 221 -4.22 4.42 14.38
C SER A 221 -4.73 5.37 15.48
N GLN A 222 -5.64 6.30 15.18
CA GLN A 222 -6.04 7.34 16.14
C GLN A 222 -6.74 6.75 17.37
N THR A 223 -6.05 6.81 18.51
CA THR A 223 -6.52 6.45 19.86
C THR A 223 -7.49 7.49 20.48
N GLY A 224 -7.97 8.45 19.69
CA GLY A 224 -8.67 9.66 20.17
C GLY A 224 -10.19 9.67 19.98
N VAL A 225 -10.78 8.69 19.31
CA VAL A 225 -12.24 8.54 19.29
C VAL A 225 -12.63 7.81 20.58
N THR A 226 -13.06 8.54 21.60
CA THR A 226 -13.72 7.93 22.77
C THR A 226 -15.03 7.31 22.30
N GLY A 227 -14.96 6.04 21.90
CA GLY A 227 -16.04 5.31 21.23
C GLY A 227 -15.55 4.56 19.99
N THR A 228 -14.38 3.92 20.06
CA THR A 228 -13.71 3.18 19.00
C THR A 228 -14.69 2.50 18.03
N PRO A 229 -14.78 2.92 16.74
CA PRO A 229 -15.04 1.99 15.64
C PRO A 229 -13.71 1.31 15.33
N GLY A 230 -13.25 0.56 16.33
CA GLY A 230 -12.08 -0.27 16.33
C GLY A 230 -12.45 -1.45 17.18
N GLY A 231 -13.52 -2.14 16.78
CA GLY A 231 -13.67 -3.51 17.19
C GLY A 231 -12.43 -4.29 16.78
N ASP A 232 -12.24 -5.41 17.45
CA ASP A 232 -11.27 -6.43 17.07
C ASP A 232 -11.30 -6.69 15.54
N ALA A 233 -10.23 -7.25 14.97
CA ALA A 233 -10.26 -7.68 13.56
C ALA A 233 -11.48 -8.59 13.22
N ASP A 234 -12.12 -9.15 14.26
CA ASP A 234 -13.38 -9.89 14.21
C ASP A 234 -14.65 -9.04 14.01
N SER A 235 -14.64 -7.72 14.22
CA SER A 235 -15.75 -6.80 13.93
C SER A 235 -15.76 -6.33 12.48
N TRP A 236 -14.60 -6.30 11.82
CA TRP A 236 -14.42 -6.00 10.40
C TRP A 236 -14.73 -7.20 9.50
N LYS A 237 -15.81 -7.90 9.80
CA LYS A 237 -16.36 -8.95 8.94
C LYS A 237 -17.02 -8.27 7.76
N MET A 238 -16.24 -8.13 6.68
CA MET A 238 -16.77 -7.89 5.35
C MET A 238 -17.79 -9.00 5.07
N TYR A 239 -19.08 -8.68 5.21
CA TYR A 239 -20.14 -9.63 4.90
C TYR A 239 -19.97 -9.99 3.42
N VAL A 240 -19.58 -11.25 3.16
CA VAL A 240 -19.77 -11.86 1.84
C VAL A 240 -21.27 -11.75 1.58
N LEU A 241 -21.67 -10.75 0.81
CA LEU A 241 -23.01 -10.62 0.30
C LEU A 241 -23.20 -11.82 -0.62
N SER A 242 -23.76 -12.88 -0.05
CA SER A 242 -23.99 -14.15 -0.73
C SER A 242 -24.61 -13.87 -2.09
N LEU A 243 -24.00 -14.43 -3.12
CA LEU A 243 -24.52 -14.41 -4.49
C LEU A 243 -26.00 -14.78 -4.42
N MET A 244 -26.90 -13.85 -4.76
CA MET A 244 -28.32 -14.14 -4.87
C MET A 244 -28.52 -15.06 -6.07
N VAL A 245 -28.53 -16.37 -5.83
CA VAL A 245 -29.02 -17.35 -6.79
C VAL A 245 -30.51 -17.52 -6.49
N PHE A 246 -31.36 -17.00 -7.37
CA PHE A 246 -32.80 -17.28 -7.32
C PHE A 246 -33.03 -18.75 -7.68
N GLN A 247 -33.64 -19.51 -6.77
CA GLN A 247 -34.19 -20.83 -7.03
C GLN A 247 -35.66 -20.81 -6.57
N GLY A 248 -36.54 -20.25 -7.42
CA GLY A 248 -37.98 -20.12 -7.15
C GLY A 248 -38.37 -19.03 -6.13
N ASP A 249 -39.66 -19.02 -5.77
CA ASP A 249 -40.36 -17.94 -5.04
C ASP A 249 -40.23 -17.98 -3.50
N THR A 250 -39.28 -18.74 -2.94
CA THR A 250 -39.13 -18.87 -1.48
C THR A 250 -37.74 -18.50 -0.97
N TYR A 251 -37.72 -17.55 -0.03
CA TYR A 251 -36.56 -17.04 0.69
C TYR A 251 -36.04 -18.08 1.70
N GLN A 252 -34.76 -18.45 1.61
CA GLN A 252 -34.04 -19.16 2.66
C GLN A 252 -32.64 -18.57 2.83
N LYS A 253 -32.38 -17.96 4.00
CA LYS A 253 -31.08 -17.38 4.37
C LYS A 253 -30.09 -18.50 4.70
N LYS A 254 -29.24 -18.91 3.74
CA LYS A 254 -28.06 -19.75 4.04
C LYS A 254 -26.84 -18.86 4.25
N ILE A 255 -26.45 -18.70 5.51
CA ILE A 255 -25.16 -18.13 5.88
C ILE A 255 -24.13 -19.26 5.77
N GLN A 256 -23.23 -19.22 4.79
CA GLN A 256 -22.01 -20.04 4.81
C GLN A 256 -20.87 -19.21 5.37
N ARG A 257 -20.26 -19.68 6.46
CA ARG A 257 -18.97 -19.18 6.96
C ARG A 257 -17.90 -19.53 5.93
N GLY A 258 -17.23 -18.51 5.39
CA GLY A 258 -15.87 -18.67 4.89
C GLY A 258 -14.94 -18.26 6.02
N ASP A 259 -14.07 -19.17 6.44
CA ASP A 259 -12.97 -18.84 7.35
C ASP A 259 -11.91 -18.07 6.55
N PHE A 260 -11.41 -16.97 7.11
CA PHE A 260 -10.28 -16.20 6.59
C PHE A 260 -8.96 -16.84 6.98
#